data_AF-A0A5C3N1X0-F1
#
_entry.id   AF-A0A5C3N1X0-F1
#
_cell.length_a   1.000
_cell.length_b   1.000
_cell.length_c   1.000
_cell.angle_alpha   90.00
_cell.angle_beta   90.00
_cell.angle_gamma   90.00
#
_symmetry.space_group_name_H-M   'P 1'
#
loop_
_entity.id
_entity.type
_entity.pdbx_description
1 polymer ?
#
loop_
_entity_poly.entity_id
_entity_poly.type
_entity_poly.pdbx_seq_one_letter_code
_entity_poly.pdbx_strand_id
1 'polypeptide(L)'
;MPPAITSTLDSFVSSSKTPRQVLAASQGIRDRKSTSVASAYKSSTPADARAVLKHHKRVVHEAKPASHEIAAWRCMVLKEGKTGLEGVDDFEVQSGWEDDGERYGGNKILKVMQTEGVIDVIVIVSRWYGFTFLDDG
;
A
#
# COMPACT_ATOMS: atom_id res chain seq x y z
N MET A 1 -23.43 25.41 -38.78
CA MET A 1 -23.58 24.80 -37.44
C MET A 1 -22.21 24.80 -36.79
N PRO A 2 -21.94 25.53 -35.70
CA PRO A 2 -20.67 25.35 -34.99
C PRO A 2 -20.68 24.00 -34.26
N PRO A 3 -19.55 23.27 -34.19
CA PRO A 3 -19.48 22.01 -33.46
C PRO A 3 -19.62 22.24 -31.95
N ALA A 4 -20.38 21.36 -31.30
CA ALA A 4 -20.52 21.36 -29.85
C ALA A 4 -19.17 21.03 -29.20
N ILE A 5 -18.64 21.96 -28.42
CA ILE A 5 -17.43 21.73 -27.62
C ILE A 5 -17.80 20.75 -26.51
N THR A 6 -17.49 19.48 -26.72
CA THR A 6 -17.58 18.45 -25.69
C THR A 6 -16.39 18.64 -24.76
N SER A 7 -16.52 19.57 -23.82
CA SER A 7 -15.58 19.71 -22.70
C SER A 7 -15.76 18.49 -21.80
N THR A 8 -14.91 17.48 -21.94
CA THR A 8 -14.86 16.37 -20.99
C THR A 8 -14.15 16.82 -19.72
N LEU A 9 -14.48 16.19 -18.59
CA LEU A 9 -13.88 16.51 -17.29
C LEU A 9 -12.34 16.43 -17.30
N ASP A 10 -11.76 15.72 -18.27
CA ASP A 10 -10.32 15.55 -18.45
C ASP A 10 -9.57 16.87 -18.62
N SER A 11 -10.19 17.90 -19.21
CA SER A 11 -9.53 19.21 -19.37
C SER A 11 -9.31 19.95 -18.04
N PHE A 12 -9.99 19.54 -16.98
CA PHE A 12 -9.85 20.11 -15.63
C PHE A 12 -8.96 19.27 -14.71
N VAL A 13 -8.53 18.09 -15.14
CA VAL A 13 -7.65 17.22 -14.35
C VAL A 13 -6.19 17.59 -14.62
N SER A 14 -5.69 18.58 -13.88
CA SER A 14 -4.25 18.84 -13.76
C SER A 14 -3.69 18.00 -12.62
N SER A 15 -3.36 16.74 -12.87
CA SER A 15 -2.66 15.89 -11.89
C SER A 15 -1.23 15.63 -12.34
N SER A 16 -0.27 16.32 -11.71
CA SER A 16 1.17 16.08 -11.87
C SER A 16 1.73 15.07 -10.87
N LYS A 17 0.87 14.42 -10.06
CA LYS A 17 1.32 13.45 -9.04
C LYS A 17 1.94 12.24 -9.73
N THR A 18 3.22 12.02 -9.46
CA THR A 18 3.91 10.79 -9.84
C THR A 18 3.12 9.58 -9.32
N PRO A 19 2.83 8.58 -10.16
CA PRO A 19 2.19 7.35 -9.71
C PRO A 19 2.98 6.71 -8.56
N ARG A 20 2.27 6.12 -7.60
CA ARG A 20 2.92 5.41 -6.49
C ARG A 20 3.62 4.17 -7.05
N GLN A 21 4.94 4.11 -6.93
CA GLN A 21 5.73 3.00 -7.45
C GLN A 21 5.93 1.92 -6.40
N VAL A 22 5.74 0.65 -6.80
CA VAL A 22 6.15 -0.52 -6.01
C VAL A 22 7.67 -0.53 -5.89
N LEU A 23 8.18 -0.66 -4.67
CA LEU A 23 9.61 -0.87 -4.42
C LEU A 23 10.03 -2.30 -4.74
N ALA A 24 9.21 -3.26 -4.30
CA ALA A 24 9.41 -4.67 -4.51
C ALA A 24 8.08 -5.41 -4.41
N ALA A 25 7.95 -6.49 -5.18
CA ALA A 25 6.86 -7.45 -5.05
C ALA A 25 7.46 -8.85 -4.84
N SER A 26 6.81 -9.66 -4.01
CA SER A 26 7.18 -11.06 -3.85
C SER A 26 6.73 -11.88 -5.06
N GLN A 27 7.26 -13.10 -5.16
CA GLN A 27 6.61 -14.12 -5.97
C GLN A 27 5.24 -14.49 -5.38
N GLY A 28 4.38 -15.09 -6.19
CA GLY A 28 3.10 -15.64 -5.75
C GLY A 28 3.27 -16.88 -4.89
N ILE A 29 2.74 -16.85 -3.68
CA ILE A 29 2.70 -18.00 -2.78
C ILE A 29 1.31 -18.63 -2.87
N ARG A 30 1.26 -19.92 -3.19
CA ARG A 30 0.01 -20.71 -3.22
C ARG A 30 -0.11 -21.51 -1.93
N ASP A 31 -1.23 -21.33 -1.24
CA ASP A 31 -1.64 -22.17 -0.12
C ASP A 31 -3.11 -22.57 -0.28
N ARG A 32 -3.36 -23.88 -0.31
CA ARG A 32 -4.69 -24.46 -0.56
C ARG A 32 -5.32 -23.92 -1.85
N LYS A 33 -6.41 -23.15 -1.73
CA LYS A 33 -7.16 -22.51 -2.83
C LYS A 33 -6.90 -21.01 -2.91
N SER A 34 -5.85 -20.53 -2.26
CA SER A 34 -5.50 -19.12 -2.22
C SER A 34 -4.12 -18.88 -2.81
N THR A 35 -3.98 -17.74 -3.44
CA THR A 35 -2.68 -17.22 -3.86
C THR A 35 -2.49 -15.86 -3.23
N SER A 36 -1.27 -15.59 -2.77
CA SER A 36 -0.90 -14.34 -2.12
C SER A 36 0.35 -13.74 -2.73
N VAL A 37 0.37 -12.41 -2.88
CA VAL A 37 1.52 -11.63 -3.32
C VAL A 37 1.71 -10.47 -2.34
N ALA A 38 2.94 -10.25 -1.88
CA ALA A 38 3.29 -9.09 -1.06
C ALA A 38 3.86 -7.97 -1.95
N SER A 39 3.45 -6.74 -1.73
CA SER A 39 3.97 -5.53 -2.38
C SER A 39 4.44 -4.53 -1.32
N ALA A 40 5.64 -3.99 -1.50
CA ALA A 40 6.22 -2.97 -0.63
C ALA A 40 6.23 -1.60 -1.32
N TYR A 41 5.88 -0.56 -0.59
CA TYR A 41 5.88 0.83 -1.05
C TYR A 41 6.55 1.74 -0.03
N LYS A 42 7.20 2.82 -0.48
CA LYS A 42 7.64 3.89 0.43
C LYS A 42 6.42 4.51 1.09
N SER A 43 6.51 4.74 2.39
CA SER A 43 5.56 5.58 3.09
C SER A 43 6.15 6.17 4.37
N SER A 44 6.17 7.50 4.44
CA SER A 44 6.80 8.23 5.55
C SER A 44 5.81 8.69 6.61
N THR A 45 4.51 8.44 6.46
CA THR A 45 3.50 8.73 7.49
C THR A 45 2.38 7.68 7.47
N PRO A 46 1.71 7.41 8.60
CA PRO A 46 0.55 6.51 8.61
C PRO A 46 -0.60 6.95 7.69
N ALA A 47 -0.78 8.26 7.50
CA ALA A 47 -1.79 8.78 6.58
C ALA A 47 -1.46 8.46 5.12
N ASP A 48 -0.19 8.60 4.74
CA ASP A 48 0.30 8.21 3.43
C ASP A 48 0.19 6.68 3.23
N ALA A 49 0.52 5.88 4.25
CA ALA A 49 0.45 4.42 4.18
C ALA A 49 -0.98 3.95 3.85
N ARG A 50 -1.99 4.52 4.52
CA ARG A 50 -3.40 4.26 4.21
C ARG A 50 -3.81 4.73 2.82
N ALA A 51 -3.25 5.85 2.35
CA ALA A 51 -3.47 6.31 0.99
C ALA A 51 -2.84 5.39 -0.07
N VAL A 52 -1.67 4.81 0.21
CA VAL A 52 -1.04 3.78 -0.62
C VAL A 52 -1.92 2.53 -0.66
N LEU A 53 -2.39 2.04 0.49
CA LEU A 53 -3.27 0.87 0.55
C LEU A 53 -4.55 1.08 -0.27
N LYS A 54 -5.19 2.24 -0.14
CA LYS A 54 -6.37 2.59 -0.94
C LYS A 54 -6.07 2.63 -2.44
N HIS A 55 -4.91 3.16 -2.83
CA HIS A 55 -4.48 3.19 -4.23
C HIS A 55 -4.21 1.78 -4.77
N HIS A 56 -3.50 0.95 -4.00
CA HIS A 56 -3.23 -0.44 -4.36
C HIS A 56 -4.53 -1.20 -4.64
N LYS A 57 -5.48 -1.14 -3.68
CA LYS A 57 -6.78 -1.81 -3.79
C LYS A 57 -7.63 -1.32 -4.97
N ARG A 58 -7.62 -0.02 -5.27
CA ARG A 58 -8.58 0.59 -6.22
C ARG A 58 -8.03 0.88 -7.61
N VAL A 59 -6.71 0.93 -7.77
CA VAL A 59 -6.06 1.30 -9.03
C VAL A 59 -5.19 0.15 -9.49
N VAL A 60 -4.27 -0.33 -8.65
CA VAL A 60 -3.36 -1.42 -9.04
C VAL A 60 -4.14 -2.71 -9.26
N HIS A 61 -5.08 -3.03 -8.38
CA HIS A 61 -5.94 -4.22 -8.48
C HIS A 61 -7.34 -3.93 -9.02
N GLU A 62 -7.53 -2.82 -9.75
CA GLU A 62 -8.83 -2.50 -10.37
C GLU A 62 -9.31 -3.63 -11.29
N ALA A 63 -8.44 -4.08 -12.21
CA ALA A 63 -8.78 -5.11 -13.19
C ALA A 63 -8.97 -6.50 -12.56
N LYS A 64 -8.31 -6.77 -11.43
CA LYS A 64 -8.35 -8.06 -10.73
C LYS A 64 -8.34 -7.87 -9.21
N PRO A 65 -9.49 -7.51 -8.60
CA PRO A 65 -9.55 -7.23 -7.17
C PRO A 65 -9.12 -8.44 -6.34
N ALA A 66 -8.26 -8.20 -5.35
CA ALA A 66 -7.96 -9.21 -4.33
C ALA A 66 -9.19 -9.46 -3.45
N SER A 67 -9.30 -10.69 -2.93
CA SER A 67 -10.31 -11.01 -1.93
C SER A 67 -10.05 -10.27 -0.61
N HIS A 68 -8.77 -10.10 -0.26
CA HIS A 68 -8.32 -9.36 0.91
C HIS A 68 -7.03 -8.60 0.63
N GLU A 69 -6.93 -7.38 1.13
CA GLU A 69 -5.73 -6.54 1.12
C GLU A 69 -5.27 -6.29 2.56
N ILE A 70 -4.33 -7.10 3.03
CA ILE A 70 -3.84 -7.07 4.41
C ILE A 70 -2.57 -6.21 4.44
N ALA A 71 -2.48 -5.25 5.34
CA ALA A 71 -1.33 -4.33 5.33
C ALA A 71 -0.74 -4.11 6.71
N ALA A 72 0.54 -3.74 6.74
CA ALA A 72 1.20 -3.16 7.89
C ALA A 72 2.20 -2.09 7.46
N TRP A 73 2.42 -1.10 8.32
CA TRP A 73 3.37 -0.03 8.07
C TRP A 73 4.15 0.34 9.32
N ARG A 74 5.34 0.89 9.10
CA ARG A 74 6.19 1.51 10.11
C ARG A 74 6.76 2.79 9.50
N CYS A 75 6.47 3.94 10.10
CA CYS A 75 6.90 5.25 9.61
C CYS A 75 7.69 5.96 10.70
N MET A 76 8.91 6.40 10.37
CA MET A 76 9.66 7.32 11.20
C MET A 76 9.11 8.72 10.96
N VAL A 77 8.47 9.29 11.98
CA VAL A 77 7.83 10.60 11.89
C VAL A 77 8.47 11.58 12.85
N LEU A 78 8.48 12.85 12.45
CA LEU A 78 8.85 13.95 13.33
C LEU A 78 7.77 14.13 14.39
N LYS A 79 8.16 14.19 15.67
CA LYS A 79 7.25 14.47 16.78
C LYS A 79 6.69 15.88 16.66
N GLU A 80 5.48 16.06 17.17
CA GLU A 80 4.84 17.37 17.18
C GLU A 80 5.69 18.41 17.94
N GLY A 81 5.84 19.61 17.35
CA GLY A 81 6.63 20.69 17.92
C GLY A 81 8.15 20.53 17.78
N LYS A 82 8.64 19.44 17.17
CA LYS A 82 10.07 19.23 16.90
C LYS A 82 10.48 19.72 15.52
N THR A 83 11.79 19.96 15.35
CA THR A 83 12.35 20.48 14.09
C THR A 83 13.11 19.42 13.29
N GLY A 84 13.51 18.33 13.94
CA GLY A 84 14.32 17.27 13.35
C GLY A 84 15.82 17.59 13.36
N LEU A 85 16.21 18.73 13.94
CA LEU A 85 17.60 19.19 14.03
C LEU A 85 18.24 18.90 15.39
N GLU A 86 17.45 18.57 16.42
CA GLU A 86 17.95 18.32 17.80
C GLU A 86 18.40 16.86 18.01
N GLY A 87 18.36 16.04 16.96
CA GLY A 87 18.84 14.66 16.97
C GLY A 87 17.71 13.62 16.92
N VAL A 88 18.06 12.36 17.25
CA VAL A 88 17.16 11.21 17.09
C VAL A 88 15.90 11.29 17.95
N ASP A 89 15.96 12.00 19.07
CA ASP A 89 14.84 12.15 20.00
C ASP A 89 13.69 13.01 19.43
N ASP A 90 13.92 13.74 18.35
CA ASP A 90 12.89 14.47 17.62
C ASP A 90 11.94 13.54 16.84
N PHE A 91 12.30 12.27 16.68
CA PHE A 91 11.55 11.31 15.88
C PHE A 91 10.91 10.21 16.73
N GLU A 92 9.83 9.65 16.21
CA GLU A 92 9.20 8.44 16.73
C GLU A 92 8.80 7.49 15.60
N VAL A 93 8.66 6.21 15.92
CA VAL A 93 8.12 5.22 14.98
C VAL A 93 6.63 5.09 15.19
N GLN A 94 5.83 5.56 14.24
CA GLN A 94 4.40 5.26 14.20
C GLN A 94 4.15 4.02 13.35
N SER A 95 3.58 3.00 13.97
CA SER A 95 3.28 1.71 13.33
C SER A 95 1.79 1.41 13.35
N GLY A 96 1.31 0.62 12.39
CA GLY A 96 -0.09 0.19 12.33
C GLY A 96 -0.30 -0.93 11.32
N TRP A 97 -1.50 -1.49 11.31
CA TRP A 97 -1.88 -2.57 10.39
C TRP A 97 -3.39 -2.54 10.09
N GLU A 98 -3.77 -3.14 8.97
CA GLU A 98 -5.16 -3.36 8.55
C GLU A 98 -5.32 -4.81 8.07
N ASP A 99 -6.35 -5.50 8.57
CA ASP A 99 -6.55 -6.94 8.32
C ASP A 99 -7.50 -7.24 7.12
N ASP A 100 -8.29 -6.26 6.66
CA ASP A 100 -9.32 -6.40 5.61
C ASP A 100 -10.19 -7.68 5.75
N GLY A 101 -10.54 -8.04 6.99
CA GLY A 101 -11.35 -9.22 7.32
C GLY A 101 -10.57 -10.51 7.62
N GLU A 102 -9.27 -10.57 7.33
CA GLU A 102 -8.40 -11.68 7.73
C GLU A 102 -7.82 -11.46 9.13
N ARG A 103 -8.49 -12.02 10.15
CA ARG A 103 -8.05 -11.87 11.54
C ARG A 103 -6.56 -12.22 11.70
N TYR A 104 -5.83 -11.31 12.33
CA TYR A 104 -4.43 -11.47 12.73
C TYR A 104 -3.40 -11.44 11.58
N GLY A 105 -3.80 -11.14 10.34
CA GLY A 105 -2.89 -11.07 9.20
C GLY A 105 -1.90 -9.90 9.31
N GLY A 106 -2.41 -8.69 9.50
CA GLY A 106 -1.63 -7.45 9.52
C GLY A 106 -0.64 -7.37 10.68
N ASN A 107 -1.04 -7.84 11.87
CA ASN A 107 -0.10 -7.90 13.02
C ASN A 107 1.08 -8.85 12.74
N LYS A 108 0.87 -9.97 12.02
CA LYS A 108 1.97 -10.85 11.63
C LYS A 108 2.94 -10.14 10.67
N ILE A 109 2.42 -9.42 9.68
CA ILE A 109 3.25 -8.61 8.77
C ILE A 109 4.05 -7.58 9.57
N LEU A 110 3.41 -6.86 10.50
CA LEU A 110 4.08 -5.86 11.34
C LEU A 110 5.22 -6.47 12.16
N LYS A 111 5.02 -7.64 12.77
CA LYS A 111 6.07 -8.35 13.53
C LYS A 111 7.27 -8.71 12.65
N VAL A 112 7.04 -9.14 11.41
CA VAL A 112 8.12 -9.39 10.45
C VAL A 112 8.86 -8.09 10.14
N MET A 113 8.14 -7.00 9.84
CA MET A 113 8.78 -5.70 9.58
C MET A 113 9.62 -5.19 10.76
N GLN A 114 9.18 -5.44 12.01
CA GLN A 114 9.94 -5.10 13.21
C GLN A 114 11.21 -5.95 13.32
N THR A 115 11.10 -7.26 13.08
CA THR A 115 12.23 -8.22 13.15
C THR A 115 13.30 -7.89 12.11
N GLU A 116 12.88 -7.56 10.88
CA GLU A 116 13.75 -7.24 9.75
C GLU A 116 14.20 -5.77 9.72
N GLY A 117 13.81 -4.95 10.71
CA GLY A 117 14.20 -3.54 10.77
C GLY A 117 13.61 -2.64 9.67
N VAL A 118 12.56 -3.09 8.97
CA VAL A 118 11.94 -2.37 7.85
C VAL A 118 11.14 -1.16 8.34
N ILE A 119 11.51 0.04 7.88
CA ILE A 119 10.89 1.32 8.26
C ILE A 119 10.68 2.22 7.03
N ASP A 120 9.82 3.21 7.14
CA ASP A 120 9.35 4.12 6.07
C ASP A 120 8.75 3.38 4.88
N VAL A 121 8.06 2.29 5.21
CA VAL A 121 7.47 1.36 4.25
C VAL A 121 6.09 0.93 4.74
N ILE A 122 5.18 0.75 3.78
CA ILE A 122 4.00 -0.10 3.94
C ILE A 122 4.21 -1.38 3.12
N VAL A 123 3.90 -2.52 3.75
CA VAL A 123 3.80 -3.82 3.10
C VAL A 123 2.34 -4.19 3.01
N ILE A 124 1.90 -4.56 1.80
CA ILE A 124 0.53 -5.00 1.51
C ILE A 124 0.61 -6.42 0.98
N VAL A 125 -0.11 -7.34 1.60
CA VAL A 125 -0.29 -8.72 1.16
C VAL A 125 -1.69 -8.85 0.58
N SER A 126 -1.72 -9.02 -0.73
CA SER A 126 -2.94 -9.23 -1.50
C SER A 126 -3.21 -10.71 -1.62
N ARG A 127 -4.41 -11.14 -1.28
CA ARG A 127 -4.82 -12.55 -1.30
C ARG A 127 -6.05 -12.72 -2.19
N TRP A 128 -5.97 -13.67 -3.13
CA TRP A 128 -7.10 -14.10 -3.95
C TRP A 128 -7.54 -15.50 -3.53
N TYR A 129 -8.84 -15.70 -3.31
CA TYR A 129 -9.44 -17.02 -3.09
C TYR A 129 -10.09 -17.56 -4.38
N GLY A 130 -9.87 -18.84 -4.65
CA GLY A 130 -10.38 -19.52 -5.85
C GLY A 130 -9.32 -19.65 -6.95
N PHE A 131 -9.57 -20.54 -7.90
CA PHE A 131 -8.64 -20.91 -8.99
C PHE A 131 -8.39 -19.81 -10.04
N THR A 132 -8.63 -18.54 -9.74
CA THR A 132 -8.34 -17.42 -10.66
C THR A 132 -6.87 -16.97 -10.56
N PHE A 133 -5.97 -17.93 -10.69
CA PHE A 133 -4.70 -17.71 -11.37
C PHE A 133 -4.76 -18.60 -12.61
N LEU A 134 -5.29 -18.04 -13.70
CA LEU A 134 -4.84 -18.48 -15.01
C LEU A 134 -3.47 -17.84 -15.20
N ASP A 135 -2.50 -18.69 -15.50
CA ASP A 135 -1.14 -18.32 -15.85
C ASP A 135 -1.14 -17.20 -16.90
N ASP A 136 -0.37 -16.15 -16.64
CA ASP A 136 0.24 -15.38 -17.71
C ASP A 136 1.67 -15.91 -17.80
N GLY A 137 1.97 -16.62 -18.89
CA GLY A 137 3.22 -17.34 -19.12
C GLY A 137 4.49 -16.49 -19.16
#